data_AF-A0A8T6IKC6-F1
#
_entry.id   AF-A0A8T6IKC6-F1
#
_cell.length_a   1.000
_cell.length_b   1.000
_cell.length_c   1.000
_cell.angle_alpha   90.00
_cell.angle_beta   90.00
_cell.angle_gamma   90.00
#
_symmetry.space_group_name_H-M   'P 1'
#
loop_
_entity.id
_entity.type
_entity.pdbx_description
1 polymer ?
#
loop_
_entity_poly.entity_id
_entity_poly.type
_entity_poly.pdbx_seq_one_letter_code
_entity_poly.pdbx_strand_id
1 'polypeptide(L)'
;MSDQAIAFYFDACVQVVIAKQLKHEGIEAVTARDLKKLSDDDPSHLQRATEQKRVLVTYDDDFVKMAQRGVEHAGVVFVPTRYRKIGVVVKELRKFQARYGRNDVSNLVWYLTDTSSK
;
A
#
# COMPACT_ATOMS: atom_id res chain seq x y z
N MET A 1 17.96 -10.92 1.36
CA MET A 1 16.96 -9.87 1.07
C MET A 1 16.74 -9.10 2.35
N SER A 2 16.94 -7.78 2.34
CA SER A 2 16.98 -6.97 3.57
C SER A 2 15.64 -7.00 4.29
N ASP A 3 15.66 -7.31 5.59
CA ASP A 3 14.50 -7.32 6.49
C ASP A 3 13.94 -5.90 6.76
N GLN A 4 14.17 -4.97 5.84
CA GLN A 4 13.71 -3.58 5.88
C GLN A 4 12.92 -3.18 4.62
N ALA A 5 13.00 -3.92 3.52
CA ALA A 5 12.33 -3.54 2.28
C ALA A 5 10.80 -3.55 2.45
N ILE A 6 10.15 -2.51 1.94
CA ILE A 6 8.67 -2.43 1.95
C ILE A 6 8.11 -3.46 0.97
N ALA A 7 7.12 -4.21 1.45
CA ALA A 7 6.24 -5.04 0.65
C ALA A 7 4.82 -4.47 0.73
N PHE A 8 4.04 -4.65 -0.34
CA PHE A 8 2.73 -4.02 -0.46
C PHE A 8 1.58 -5.02 -0.34
N TYR A 9 0.52 -4.59 0.33
CA TYR A 9 -0.79 -5.22 0.33
C TYR A 9 -1.75 -4.29 -0.41
N PHE A 10 -2.33 -4.74 -1.51
CA PHE A 10 -3.30 -3.97 -2.28
C PHE A 10 -4.72 -4.32 -1.89
N ASP A 11 -5.46 -3.31 -1.43
CA ASP A 11 -6.87 -3.39 -1.13
C ASP A 11 -7.73 -3.77 -2.36
N ALA A 12 -8.93 -4.30 -2.13
CA ALA A 12 -9.86 -4.77 -3.16
C ALA A 12 -10.27 -3.66 -4.15
N CYS A 13 -10.30 -2.40 -3.70
CA CYS A 13 -10.60 -1.25 -4.53
C CYS A 13 -9.45 -0.88 -5.51
N VAL A 14 -8.24 -1.42 -5.33
CA VAL A 14 -7.06 -1.08 -6.14
C VAL A 14 -6.86 -2.05 -7.29
N GLN A 15 -6.45 -1.52 -8.44
CA GLN A 15 -6.30 -2.29 -9.67
C GLN A 15 -5.15 -3.30 -9.57
N VAL A 16 -5.46 -4.59 -9.73
CA VAL A 16 -4.50 -5.71 -9.59
C VAL A 16 -3.28 -5.61 -10.51
N VAL A 17 -3.39 -4.90 -11.63
CA VAL A 17 -2.28 -4.70 -12.59
C VAL A 17 -1.12 -3.90 -11.98
N ILE A 18 -1.39 -3.02 -11.00
CA ILE A 18 -0.35 -2.26 -10.29
C ILE A 18 0.55 -3.23 -9.52
N ALA A 19 -0.04 -4.15 -8.74
CA ALA A 19 0.71 -5.17 -8.01
C ALA A 19 1.48 -6.11 -8.95
N LYS A 20 0.91 -6.47 -10.11
CA LYS A 20 1.60 -7.27 -11.13
C LYS A 20 2.85 -6.56 -11.66
N GLN A 21 2.73 -5.28 -12.01
CA GLN A 21 3.87 -4.50 -12.52
C GLN A 21 4.98 -4.35 -11.48
N LEU A 22 4.64 -4.07 -10.21
CA LEU A 22 5.64 -4.03 -9.14
C LEU A 22 6.36 -5.37 -8.95
N LYS A 23 5.63 -6.49 -9.00
CA LYS A 23 6.23 -7.84 -8.96
C LYS A 23 7.19 -8.10 -10.12
N HIS A 24 6.86 -7.64 -11.33
CA HIS A 24 7.77 -7.74 -12.48
C HIS A 24 9.07 -6.94 -12.28
N GLU A 25 9.04 -5.89 -11.46
CA GLU A 25 10.20 -5.09 -11.05
C GLU A 25 10.90 -5.61 -9.77
N GLY A 26 10.52 -6.81 -9.28
CA GLY A 26 11.13 -7.42 -8.10
C GLY A 26 10.66 -6.85 -6.75
N ILE A 27 9.57 -6.08 -6.76
CA ILE A 27 8.97 -5.53 -5.54
C ILE A 27 7.84 -6.44 -5.07
N GLU A 28 7.95 -6.91 -3.84
CA GLU A 28 6.97 -7.80 -3.21
C GLU A 28 5.61 -7.12 -3.07
N ALA A 29 4.58 -7.70 -3.71
CA ALA A 29 3.22 -7.21 -3.66
C ALA A 29 2.18 -8.34 -3.71
N VAL A 30 1.20 -8.27 -2.81
CA VAL A 30 0.01 -9.13 -2.80
C VAL A 30 -1.24 -8.29 -2.93
N THR A 31 -2.29 -8.84 -3.52
CA THR A 31 -3.61 -8.19 -3.59
C THR A 31 -4.62 -8.94 -2.71
N ALA A 32 -5.68 -8.27 -2.28
CA ALA A 32 -6.84 -8.92 -1.65
C ALA A 32 -7.36 -10.11 -2.50
N ARG A 33 -7.26 -10.01 -3.84
CA ARG A 33 -7.60 -11.08 -4.79
C ARG A 33 -6.63 -12.26 -4.72
N ASP A 34 -5.33 -12.02 -4.70
CA ASP A 34 -4.30 -13.08 -4.60
C ASP A 34 -4.51 -13.90 -3.32
N LEU A 35 -4.96 -13.25 -2.25
CA LEU A 35 -5.23 -13.87 -0.95
C LEU A 35 -6.63 -14.48 -0.82
N LYS A 36 -7.48 -14.38 -1.86
CA LYS A 36 -8.90 -14.80 -1.83
C LYS A 36 -9.70 -14.14 -0.69
N LYS A 37 -9.41 -12.86 -0.40
CA LYS A 37 -9.99 -12.07 0.70
C LYS A 37 -10.79 -10.85 0.22
N LEU A 38 -11.41 -10.91 -0.96
CA LEU A 38 -12.12 -9.77 -1.54
C LEU A 38 -13.37 -9.34 -0.76
N SER A 39 -13.92 -10.22 0.07
CA SER A 39 -15.14 -9.99 0.85
C SER A 39 -14.87 -9.71 2.32
N ASP A 40 -13.60 -9.63 2.72
CA ASP A 40 -13.23 -9.30 4.10
C ASP A 40 -13.46 -7.79 4.32
N ASP A 41 -13.68 -7.39 5.57
CA ASP A 41 -13.88 -5.98 5.93
C ASP A 41 -12.55 -5.22 6.11
N ASP A 42 -12.64 -3.89 6.22
CA ASP A 42 -11.46 -3.02 6.35
C ASP A 42 -10.61 -3.35 7.59
N PRO A 43 -11.17 -3.57 8.80
CA PRO A 43 -10.40 -4.05 9.94
C PRO A 43 -9.61 -5.32 9.63
N SER A 44 -10.23 -6.30 8.98
CA SER A 44 -9.58 -7.54 8.60
C SER A 44 -8.47 -7.33 7.58
N HIS A 45 -8.65 -6.40 6.63
CA HIS A 45 -7.61 -6.02 5.66
C HIS A 45 -6.41 -5.35 6.32
N LEU A 46 -6.65 -4.37 7.19
CA LEU A 46 -5.60 -3.62 7.88
C LEU A 46 -4.81 -4.52 8.83
N GLN A 47 -5.51 -5.35 9.62
CA GLN A 47 -4.87 -6.31 10.51
C GLN A 47 -3.98 -7.28 9.73
N ARG A 48 -4.48 -7.85 8.64
CA ARG A 48 -3.72 -8.81 7.84
C ARG A 48 -2.50 -8.20 7.17
N ALA A 49 -2.63 -6.98 6.63
CA ALA A 49 -1.49 -6.26 6.09
C ALA A 49 -0.40 -6.08 7.16
N THR A 50 -0.82 -5.76 8.38
CA THR A 50 0.05 -5.55 9.55
C THR A 50 0.75 -6.82 10.00
N GLU A 51 0.02 -7.92 10.20
CA GLU A 51 0.57 -9.24 10.55
C GLU A 51 1.59 -9.73 9.50
N GLN A 52 1.34 -9.42 8.24
CA GLN A 52 2.22 -9.76 7.12
C GLN A 52 3.37 -8.76 6.93
N LYS A 53 3.46 -7.72 7.76
CA LYS A 53 4.45 -6.63 7.67
C LYS A 53 4.45 -5.95 6.30
N ARG A 54 3.26 -5.72 5.73
CA ARG A 54 3.03 -5.11 4.42
C ARG A 54 2.33 -3.77 4.57
N VAL A 55 2.78 -2.79 3.80
CA VAL A 55 2.11 -1.48 3.69
C VAL A 55 0.83 -1.65 2.89
N LEU A 56 -0.31 -1.24 3.47
CA LEU A 56 -1.61 -1.28 2.81
C LEU A 56 -1.72 -0.14 1.78
N VAL A 57 -2.06 -0.45 0.54
CA VAL A 57 -2.33 0.53 -0.52
C VAL A 57 -3.82 0.52 -0.81
N THR A 58 -4.48 1.68 -0.71
CA THR A 58 -5.93 1.79 -0.84
C THR A 58 -6.38 3.10 -1.52
N TYR A 59 -7.59 3.07 -2.07
CA TYR A 59 -8.35 4.20 -2.58
C TYR A 59 -9.43 4.67 -1.58
N ASP A 60 -9.64 3.90 -0.53
CA ASP A 60 -10.66 4.10 0.50
C ASP A 60 -10.09 4.94 1.66
N ASP A 61 -10.82 5.96 2.06
CA ASP A 61 -10.41 6.84 3.15
C ASP A 61 -10.77 6.28 4.54
N ASP A 62 -11.53 5.18 4.62
CA ASP A 62 -11.84 4.53 5.89
C ASP A 62 -10.59 3.96 6.57
N PHE A 63 -9.61 3.45 5.82
CA PHE A 63 -8.31 3.07 6.36
C PHE A 63 -7.52 4.25 6.94
N VAL A 64 -7.66 5.45 6.35
CA VAL A 64 -7.06 6.67 6.88
C VAL A 64 -7.70 7.04 8.21
N LYS A 65 -9.03 6.97 8.30
CA LYS A 65 -9.78 7.23 9.53
C LYS A 65 -9.43 6.21 10.62
N MET A 66 -9.23 4.94 10.26
CA MET A 66 -8.78 3.90 11.20
C MET A 66 -7.39 4.20 11.76
N ALA A 67 -6.43 4.58 10.91
CA ALA A 67 -5.10 4.99 11.34
C ALA A 67 -5.16 6.20 12.29
N GLN A 68 -5.97 7.21 11.98
CA GLN A 68 -6.17 8.39 12.83
C GLN A 68 -6.80 8.06 14.18
N ARG A 69 -7.56 6.97 14.28
CA ARG A 69 -8.12 6.45 15.55
C ARG A 69 -7.10 5.66 16.37
N GLY A 70 -5.86 5.50 15.88
CA GLY A 70 -4.78 4.82 16.59
C GLY A 70 -4.75 3.31 16.40
N VAL A 71 -5.42 2.77 15.38
CA VAL A 71 -5.27 1.34 15.03
C VAL A 71 -3.85 1.12 14.53
N GLU A 72 -3.12 0.19 15.14
CA GLU A 72 -1.75 -0.13 14.73
C GLU A 72 -1.70 -0.72 13.32
N HIS A 73 -0.70 -0.31 12.54
CA HIS A 73 -0.52 -0.81 11.19
C HIS A 73 0.93 -0.74 10.68
N ALA A 74 1.27 -1.62 9.74
CA ALA A 74 2.58 -1.62 9.07
C ALA A 74 2.80 -0.44 8.09
N GLY A 75 1.78 0.42 7.92
CA GLY A 75 1.80 1.62 7.08
C GLY A 75 0.61 1.62 6.14
N VAL A 76 0.08 2.81 5.82
CA VAL A 76 -1.00 2.98 4.84
C VAL A 76 -0.56 3.97 3.77
N VAL A 77 -0.68 3.60 2.50
CA VAL A 77 -0.58 4.52 1.37
C VAL A 77 -1.98 4.73 0.79
N PHE A 78 -2.51 5.92 1.00
CA PHE A 78 -3.75 6.37 0.37
C PHE A 78 -3.45 6.98 -0.99
N VAL A 79 -4.18 6.57 -2.02
CA VAL A 79 -4.03 7.10 -3.39
C VAL A 79 -5.24 8.00 -3.76
N PRO A 80 -5.05 9.33 -3.74
CA PRO A 80 -6.07 10.29 -4.16
C PRO A 80 -6.52 10.05 -5.61
N THR A 81 -7.79 10.35 -5.91
CA THR A 81 -8.40 10.18 -7.24
C THR A 81 -7.54 10.72 -8.39
N ARG A 82 -6.92 11.88 -8.21
CA ARG A 82 -6.07 12.53 -9.22
C ARG A 82 -4.81 11.74 -9.61
N TYR A 83 -4.38 10.77 -8.80
CA TYR A 83 -3.17 9.98 -9.02
C TYR A 83 -3.44 8.50 -9.36
N ARG A 84 -4.69 8.07 -9.54
CA ARG A 84 -5.07 6.65 -9.78
C ARG A 84 -4.75 6.11 -11.17
N LYS A 85 -3.89 6.80 -11.95
CA LYS A 85 -3.37 6.26 -13.21
C LYS A 85 -2.34 5.18 -12.89
N ILE A 86 -2.48 3.98 -13.45
CA ILE A 86 -1.63 2.80 -13.18
C ILE A 86 -0.14 3.17 -13.15
N GLY A 87 0.36 3.79 -14.23
CA GLY A 87 1.77 4.15 -14.34
C GLY A 87 2.25 5.17 -13.30
N VAL A 88 1.37 6.07 -12.84
CA VAL A 88 1.70 7.02 -11.76
C VAL A 88 1.82 6.27 -10.43
N VAL A 89 0.85 5.41 -10.11
CA VAL A 89 0.87 4.64 -8.86
C VAL A 89 2.09 3.73 -8.80
N VAL A 90 2.38 2.97 -9.87
CA VAL A 90 3.57 2.09 -9.92
C VAL A 90 4.86 2.87 -9.73
N LYS A 91 5.02 3.97 -10.47
CA LYS A 91 6.21 4.83 -10.40
C LYS A 91 6.42 5.41 -8.99
N GLU A 92 5.38 5.95 -8.38
CA GLU A 92 5.50 6.60 -7.08
C GLU A 92 5.63 5.58 -5.93
N LEU A 93 4.98 4.42 -6.00
CA LEU A 93 5.20 3.33 -5.02
C LEU A 93 6.62 2.76 -5.09
N ARG A 94 7.20 2.66 -6.29
CA ARG A 94 8.61 2.29 -6.44
C ARG A 94 9.55 3.30 -5.79
N LYS A 95 9.34 4.60 -6.04
CA LYS A 95 10.12 5.67 -5.38
C LYS A 95 9.97 5.62 -3.86
N PHE A 96 8.76 5.37 -3.38
CA PHE A 96 8.46 5.24 -1.96
C PHE A 96 9.25 4.08 -1.33
N GLN A 97 9.20 2.89 -1.92
CA GLN A 97 9.95 1.73 -1.44
C GLN A 97 11.48 1.92 -1.52
N ALA A 98 11.98 2.61 -2.53
CA ALA A 98 13.40 2.90 -2.67
C ALA A 98 13.93 3.91 -1.64
N ARG A 99 13.05 4.73 -1.06
CA ARG A 99 13.40 5.80 -0.13
C ARG A 99 13.21 5.43 1.34
N TYR A 100 12.28 4.55 1.64
CA TYR A 100 11.87 4.22 3.01
C TYR A 100 11.90 2.72 3.27
N GLY A 101 12.27 2.35 4.49
CA GLY A 101 12.11 1.00 5.02
C GLY A 101 10.80 0.84 5.79
N ARG A 102 10.45 -0.41 6.12
CA ARG A 102 9.22 -0.75 6.86
C ARG A 102 9.06 0.02 8.18
N ASN A 103 10.15 0.19 8.92
CA ASN A 103 10.11 0.88 10.22
C ASN A 103 9.87 2.39 10.07
N ASP A 104 10.31 2.99 8.95
CA ASP A 104 10.13 4.43 8.69
C ASP A 104 8.67 4.80 8.44
N VAL A 105 7.84 3.81 8.09
CA VAL A 105 6.46 4.01 7.63
C VAL A 105 5.41 3.35 8.52
N SER A 106 5.85 2.61 9.55
CA SER A 106 4.97 1.95 10.52
C SER A 106 4.12 2.99 11.25
N ASN A 107 2.82 2.71 11.42
CA ASN A 107 1.84 3.61 12.03
C ASN A 107 1.75 5.02 11.38
N LEU A 108 2.20 5.17 10.13
CA LEU A 108 2.06 6.39 9.34
C LEU A 108 1.13 6.22 8.13
N VAL A 109 0.35 7.26 7.85
CA VAL A 109 -0.42 7.40 6.62
C VAL A 109 0.35 8.25 5.63
N TRP A 110 0.59 7.71 4.45
CA TRP A 110 1.23 8.37 3.32
C TRP A 110 0.19 8.68 2.25
N TYR A 111 0.13 9.95 1.86
CA TYR A 111 -0.67 10.37 0.73
C TYR A 111 0.18 10.30 -0.52
N LEU A 112 -0.21 9.46 -1.48
CA LEU A 112 0.51 9.37 -2.74
C LEU A 112 0.39 10.71 -3.49
N THR A 113 1.53 11.28 -3.86
CA THR A 113 1.64 12.51 -4.65
C THR A 113 2.58 12.28 -5.83
N ASP A 114 2.30 12.86 -6.98
CA ASP A 114 3.27 12.86 -8.08
C ASP A 114 4.38 13.87 -7.78
N THR A 115 5.58 13.35 -7.52
CA THR A 115 6.78 14.16 -7.25
C THR A 115 7.45 14.70 -8.52
N SER A 116 6.86 14.49 -9.69
CA SER A 116 7.44 14.81 -11.01
C SER A 116 6.93 16.12 -11.61
N SER A 117 6.21 16.94 -10.84
CA SER A 117 5.74 18.27 -11.27
C SER A 117 6.75 19.40 -10.96
N LYS A 118 8.06 19.11 -11.03
CA LYS A 118 9.12 20.11 -11.07
C LYS A 118 10.03 19.86 -12.26
#